data_AF-A0A0N5BZ09-F1
#
_entry.id   AF-A0A0N5BZ09-F1
#
_cell.length_a   1.000
_cell.length_b   1.000
_cell.length_c   1.000
_cell.angle_alpha   90.00
_cell.angle_beta   90.00
_cell.angle_gamma   90.00
#
_symmetry.space_group_name_H-M   'P 1'
#
loop_
_entity.id
_entity.type
_entity.pdbx_description
1 polymer ?
#
loop_
_entity_poly.entity_id
_entity_poly.type
_entity_poly.pdbx_seq_one_letter_code
_entity_poly.pdbx_strand_id
1 'polypeptide(L)'
;MMALLKLPSWSIMPQFYLDNTYLAALSYLFGATTCCVPFIHTFFLSGLRYMAIYYPVKYTRISSLRTSIILCSLLLIISLSIGLLSLAYSSRYVYNNVTGIISSTYLDKSVAYYQFAYVTFFLFTNNYNISYF
;
A
#
# COMPACT_ATOMS: atom_id res chain seq x y z
N MET A 1 -6.08 -6.43 8.35
CA MET A 1 -5.36 -7.03 7.20
C MET A 1 -3.85 -7.25 7.42
N MET A 2 -3.26 -6.93 8.60
CA MET A 2 -1.87 -7.30 8.94
C MET A 2 -1.64 -8.78 9.28
N ALA A 3 -2.70 -9.55 9.55
CA ALA A 3 -2.59 -10.94 9.98
C ALA A 3 -1.92 -11.83 8.91
N LEU A 4 -2.27 -11.65 7.63
CA LEU A 4 -1.70 -12.43 6.51
C LEU A 4 -0.20 -12.20 6.32
N LEU A 5 0.29 -10.98 6.57
CA LEU A 5 1.73 -10.66 6.55
C LEU A 5 2.50 -11.23 7.75
N LYS A 6 1.82 -11.46 8.89
CA LYS A 6 2.40 -12.09 10.08
C LYS A 6 2.37 -13.62 10.06
N LEU A 7 1.56 -14.26 9.22
CA LEU A 7 1.51 -15.72 9.10
C LEU A 7 2.89 -16.38 8.88
N PRO A 8 3.78 -15.91 7.96
CA PRO A 8 5.11 -16.48 7.81
C PRO A 8 6.01 -16.24 9.03
N SER A 9 5.77 -15.19 9.83
CA SER A 9 6.51 -14.93 11.07
C SER A 9 6.14 -15.87 12.22
N TRP A 10 4.98 -16.54 12.15
CA TRP A 10 4.55 -17.52 13.13
C TRP A 10 5.10 -18.93 12.86
N SER A 11 5.96 -19.08 11.84
CA SER A 11 6.58 -20.35 11.45
C SER A 11 5.56 -21.49 11.20
N ILE A 12 4.34 -21.14 10.80
CA ILE A 12 3.33 -22.12 10.41
C ILE A 12 3.67 -22.56 9.00
N MET A 13 4.11 -23.82 8.84
CA MET A 13 4.43 -24.45 7.55
C MET A 13 5.53 -23.72 6.73
N PRO A 14 6.75 -23.58 7.28
CA PRO A 14 7.83 -22.77 6.70
C PRO A 14 8.28 -23.20 5.31
N GLN A 15 8.29 -24.52 5.05
CA GLN A 15 8.66 -25.11 3.76
C GLN A 15 7.74 -24.62 2.61
N PHE A 16 6.44 -24.48 2.87
CA PHE A 16 5.48 -24.00 1.88
C PHE A 16 5.74 -22.56 1.44
N TYR A 17 6.24 -21.71 2.34
CA TYR A 17 6.60 -20.33 2.01
C TYR A 17 7.95 -20.24 1.29
N LEU A 18 8.92 -21.10 1.64
CA LEU A 18 10.24 -21.12 1.02
C LEU A 18 10.21 -21.65 -0.42
N ASP A 19 9.37 -22.64 -0.70
CA ASP A 19 9.25 -23.22 -2.04
C ASP A 19 8.47 -22.34 -3.02
N ASN A 20 7.63 -21.43 -2.51
CA ASN A 20 6.74 -20.62 -3.34
C ASN A 20 7.18 -19.16 -3.45
N THR A 21 7.79 -18.82 -4.58
CA THR A 21 8.14 -17.44 -4.94
C THR A 21 6.92 -16.53 -5.15
N TYR A 22 5.81 -17.08 -5.65
CA TYR A 22 4.56 -16.33 -5.87
C TYR A 22 3.94 -15.77 -4.58
N LEU A 23 4.04 -16.51 -3.47
CA LEU A 23 3.52 -16.05 -2.18
C LEU A 23 4.28 -14.81 -1.66
N ALA A 24 5.56 -14.68 -1.99
CA ALA A 24 6.36 -13.52 -1.61
C ALA A 24 5.89 -12.28 -2.38
N ALA A 25 5.68 -12.40 -3.69
CA ALA A 25 5.17 -11.33 -4.53
C ALA A 25 3.76 -10.87 -4.10
N LEU A 26 2.87 -11.82 -3.79
CA LEU A 26 1.54 -11.52 -3.27
C LEU A 26 1.59 -10.77 -1.93
N SER A 27 2.48 -11.16 -1.03
CA SER A 27 2.64 -10.48 0.27
C SER A 27 3.02 -9.01 0.09
N TYR A 28 3.91 -8.71 -0.86
CA TYR A 28 4.31 -7.35 -1.18
C TYR A 28 3.19 -6.57 -1.88
N LEU A 29 2.43 -7.19 -2.78
CA LEU A 29 1.26 -6.56 -3.38
C LEU A 29 0.23 -6.17 -2.32
N PHE A 30 -0.15 -7.10 -1.44
CA PHE A 30 -1.12 -6.80 -0.38
C PHE A 30 -0.57 -5.79 0.63
N GLY A 31 0.72 -5.85 0.95
CA GLY A 31 1.38 -4.86 1.80
C GLY A 31 1.34 -3.45 1.21
N ALA A 32 1.80 -3.29 -0.04
CA ALA A 32 1.84 -2.01 -0.73
C ALA A 32 0.45 -1.42 -0.97
N THR A 33 -0.51 -2.24 -1.44
CA THR A 33 -1.90 -1.79 -1.64
C THR A 33 -2.52 -1.28 -0.34
N THR A 34 -2.44 -2.06 0.74
CA THR A 34 -3.04 -1.70 2.04
C THR A 34 -2.40 -0.44 2.63
N CYS A 35 -1.10 -0.27 2.46
CA CYS A 35 -0.37 0.89 2.95
C CYS A 35 -0.75 2.16 2.19
N CYS A 36 -0.97 2.09 0.86
CA CYS A 36 -1.35 3.23 0.03
C CYS A 36 -2.80 3.71 0.19
N VAL A 37 -3.73 2.80 0.46
CA VAL A 37 -5.17 3.09 0.61
C VAL A 37 -5.46 4.31 1.50
N PRO A 38 -4.95 4.41 2.75
CA PRO A 38 -5.25 5.55 3.63
C PRO A 38 -4.68 6.89 3.11
N PHE A 39 -3.55 6.87 2.40
CA PHE A 39 -2.95 8.08 1.84
C PHE A 39 -3.77 8.62 0.69
N ILE A 40 -4.13 7.75 -0.25
CA ILE A 40 -5.01 8.09 -1.37
C ILE A 40 -6.37 8.55 -0.83
N HIS A 41 -6.91 7.87 0.18
CA HIS A 41 -8.15 8.27 0.84
C HIS A 41 -8.08 9.69 1.40
N THR A 42 -7.00 10.01 2.12
CA THR A 42 -6.80 11.34 2.71
C THR A 42 -6.65 12.41 1.63
N PHE A 43 -5.96 12.10 0.53
CA PHE A 43 -5.85 12.99 -0.62
C PHE A 43 -7.21 13.30 -1.25
N PHE A 44 -8.03 12.27 -1.51
CA PHE A 44 -9.39 12.46 -2.02
C PHE A 44 -10.27 13.26 -1.04
N LEU A 45 -10.18 12.99 0.26
CA LEU A 45 -10.93 13.73 1.28
C LEU A 45 -10.53 15.21 1.33
N SER A 46 -9.24 15.52 1.22
CA SER A 46 -8.74 16.89 1.15
C SER A 46 -9.28 17.62 -0.09
N GLY A 47 -9.24 16.96 -1.26
CA GLY A 47 -9.80 17.51 -2.50
C GLY A 47 -11.31 17.77 -2.42
N LEU A 48 -12.07 16.86 -1.79
CA LEU A 48 -13.50 17.03 -1.54
C LEU A 48 -13.78 18.23 -0.63
N ARG A 49 -13.01 18.39 0.46
CA ARG A 49 -13.15 19.55 1.36
C ARG A 49 -12.83 20.86 0.65
N TYR A 50 -11.79 20.88 -0.19
CA TYR A 50 -11.46 22.05 -1.00
C TYR A 50 -12.62 22.43 -1.94
N MET A 51 -13.19 21.45 -2.65
CA MET A 51 -14.36 21.68 -3.50
C MET A 51 -15.59 22.16 -2.73
N ALA A 52 -15.82 21.66 -1.53
CA ALA A 52 -16.94 22.09 -0.69
C ALA A 52 -16.84 23.56 -0.29
N ILE A 53 -15.63 24.06 0.00
CA ILE A 53 -15.39 25.44 0.44
C ILE A 53 -15.46 26.42 -0.75
N TYR A 54 -14.75 26.12 -1.84
CA TYR A 54 -14.60 27.08 -2.96
C TYR A 54 -15.69 26.95 -4.03
N TYR A 55 -16.37 25.80 -4.13
CA TYR A 55 -17.38 25.54 -5.17
C TYR A 55 -18.62 24.82 -4.62
N PRO A 56 -19.35 25.42 -3.65
CA PRO A 56 -20.44 24.75 -2.93
C PRO A 56 -21.59 24.28 -3.84
N VAL A 57 -21.90 25.03 -4.91
CA VAL A 57 -22.97 24.68 -5.87
C VAL A 57 -22.59 23.46 -6.73
N LYS A 58 -21.31 23.33 -7.10
CA LYS A 58 -20.82 22.16 -7.83
C LYS A 58 -20.70 20.96 -6.88
N TYR A 59 -20.26 21.19 -5.64
CA TYR A 59 -20.13 20.15 -4.63
C TYR A 59 -21.48 19.50 -4.29
N THR A 60 -22.56 20.26 -4.13
CA THR A 60 -23.90 19.69 -3.85
C THR A 60 -24.38 18.76 -4.96
N ARG A 61 -24.06 19.07 -6.23
CA ARG A 61 -24.38 18.19 -7.37
C ARG A 61 -23.50 16.94 -7.42
N ILE A 62 -22.26 17.07 -6.98
CA ILE A 62 -21.24 16.01 -7.02
C ILE A 62 -21.32 15.12 -5.77
N SER A 63 -21.87 15.58 -4.65
CA SER A 63 -22.08 14.84 -3.39
C SER A 63 -23.23 13.83 -3.47
N SER A 64 -23.38 13.16 -4.61
CA SER A 64 -24.29 12.05 -4.84
C SER A 64 -23.62 10.73 -4.48
N LEU A 65 -24.41 9.76 -4.01
CA LEU A 65 -23.97 8.38 -3.74
C LEU A 65 -23.19 7.78 -4.92
N ARG A 66 -23.60 8.08 -6.15
CA ARG A 66 -22.92 7.59 -7.38
C ARG A 66 -21.48 8.08 -7.47
N THR A 67 -21.23 9.34 -7.13
CA THR A 67 -19.88 9.91 -7.17
C THR A 67 -19.01 9.31 -6.07
N SER A 68 -19.56 9.09 -4.87
CA SER A 68 -18.82 8.43 -3.79
C SER A 68 -18.40 7.00 -4.17
N ILE A 69 -19.27 6.26 -4.86
CA ILE A 69 -18.93 4.93 -5.40
C ILE A 69 -17.82 5.05 -6.45
N ILE A 70 -17.90 6.00 -7.37
CA ILE A 70 -16.86 6.24 -8.39
C ILE A 70 -15.52 6.58 -7.75
N LEU A 71 -15.49 7.45 -6.73
CA LEU A 71 -14.27 7.83 -6.01
C LEU A 71 -13.68 6.63 -5.25
N CYS A 72 -14.52 5.81 -4.61
CA CYS A 72 -14.07 4.61 -3.92
C CYS A 72 -13.48 3.58 -4.90
N SER A 73 -14.14 3.38 -6.06
CA SER A 73 -13.62 2.52 -7.13
C SER A 73 -12.29 3.03 -7.68
N LEU A 74 -12.16 4.34 -7.92
CA LEU A 74 -10.90 4.97 -8.36
C LEU A 74 -9.79 4.76 -7.33
N LEU A 75 -10.11 4.94 -6.04
CA LEU A 75 -9.17 4.71 -4.95
C LEU A 75 -8.65 3.28 -4.97
N LEU A 76 -9.54 2.28 -5.10
CA LEU A 76 -9.14 0.87 -5.16
C LEU A 76 -8.28 0.58 -6.38
N ILE A 77 -8.64 1.11 -7.56
CA ILE A 77 -7.88 0.92 -8.80
C ILE A 77 -6.47 1.51 -8.69
N ILE A 78 -6.34 2.73 -8.19
CA ILE A 78 -5.04 3.40 -8.01
C ILE A 78 -4.19 2.63 -6.99
N SER A 79 -4.79 2.27 -5.85
CA SER A 79 -4.11 1.50 -4.80
C SER A 79 -3.60 0.17 -5.33
N LEU A 80 -4.43 -0.56 -6.10
CA LEU A 80 -4.09 -1.84 -6.70
C LEU A 80 -3.02 -1.70 -7.78
N SER A 81 -3.04 -0.62 -8.56
CA SER A 81 -2.02 -0.33 -9.58
C SER A 81 -0.64 -0.14 -8.96
N ILE A 82 -0.55 0.57 -7.83
CA ILE A 82 0.71 0.73 -7.08
C ILE A 82 1.18 -0.62 -6.52
N GLY A 83 0.24 -1.45 -6.02
CA GLY A 83 0.56 -2.81 -5.60
C GLY A 83 1.03 -3.72 -6.74
N LEU A 84 0.44 -3.59 -7.93
CA LEU A 84 0.83 -4.33 -9.13
C LEU A 84 2.25 -3.97 -9.59
N LEU A 85 2.65 -2.70 -9.44
CA LEU A 85 4.01 -2.27 -9.76
C LEU A 85 5.05 -2.99 -8.89
N SER A 86 4.69 -3.35 -7.66
CA SER A 86 5.54 -4.19 -6.80
C SER A 86 5.70 -5.63 -7.31
N LEU A 87 4.80 -6.14 -8.16
CA LEU A 87 4.90 -7.47 -8.75
C LEU A 87 5.94 -7.55 -9.88
N ALA A 88 6.31 -6.40 -10.45
CA ALA A 88 7.32 -6.33 -11.51
C ALA A 88 8.73 -6.69 -11.02
N TYR A 89 8.94 -6.75 -9.70
CA TYR A 89 10.22 -7.07 -9.08
C TYR A 89 10.22 -8.48 -8.50
N SER A 90 11.30 -9.22 -8.73
CA SER A 90 11.44 -10.58 -8.25
C SER A 90 11.60 -10.60 -6.73
N SER A 91 10.79 -11.42 -6.05
CA SER A 91 10.81 -11.56 -4.59
C SER A 91 10.74 -13.02 -4.17
N ARG A 92 11.39 -13.34 -3.05
CA ARG A 92 11.37 -14.67 -2.44
C ARG A 92 11.32 -14.59 -0.93
N TYR A 93 10.82 -15.63 -0.28
CA TYR A 93 10.99 -15.78 1.16
C TYR A 93 12.39 -16.31 1.46
N VAL A 94 13.07 -15.68 2.42
CA VAL A 94 14.38 -16.13 2.91
C VAL A 94 14.24 -16.38 4.40
N TYR A 95 14.72 -17.54 4.84
CA TYR A 95 14.84 -17.84 6.26
C TYR A 95 16.09 -17.17 6.81
N ASN A 96 15.93 -16.36 7.87
CA ASN A 96 17.06 -15.76 8.56
C ASN A 96 17.43 -16.61 9.78
N ASN A 97 18.58 -17.27 9.73
CA ASN A 97 19.10 -18.10 10.81
C ASN A 97 19.35 -17.32 12.12
N VAL A 98 19.53 -16.00 12.07
CA VAL A 98 19.81 -15.16 13.24
C VAL A 98 18.54 -14.81 14.00
N THR A 99 17.46 -14.48 13.30
CA THR A 99 16.19 -14.08 13.91
C THR A 99 15.19 -15.23 14.02
N GLY A 100 15.42 -16.35 13.32
CA GLY A 100 14.50 -17.49 13.25
C GLY A 100 13.23 -17.22 12.45
N ILE A 101 13.18 -16.11 11.69
CA ILE A 101 11.98 -15.62 11.01
C ILE A 101 12.10 -15.82 9.50
N ILE A 102 10.98 -16.18 8.86
CA ILE A 102 10.84 -16.16 7.40
C ILE A 102 10.37 -14.77 6.98
N SER A 103 11.21 -14.07 6.24
CA SER A 103 10.90 -12.74 5.71
C SER A 103 10.89 -12.76 4.19
N SER A 104 9.94 -12.05 3.58
CA SER A 104 10.00 -11.78 2.15
C SER A 104 11.15 -10.80 1.88
N THR A 105 11.88 -11.02 0.80
CA THR A 105 13.00 -10.18 0.37
C THR A 105 13.02 -10.09 -1.15
N TYR A 106 13.19 -8.88 -1.66
CA TYR A 106 13.39 -8.67 -3.08
C TYR A 106 14.79 -9.09 -3.51
N LEU A 107 14.89 -9.74 -4.67
CA LEU A 107 16.15 -10.19 -5.24
C LEU A 107 16.84 -9.08 -6.04
N ASP A 108 16.05 -8.17 -6.61
CA ASP A 108 16.55 -7.13 -7.49
C ASP A 108 17.05 -5.91 -6.71
N LYS A 109 18.32 -5.53 -6.94
CA LYS A 109 18.92 -4.32 -6.33
C LYS A 109 18.22 -3.03 -6.78
N SER A 110 17.55 -3.05 -7.94
CA SER A 110 16.77 -1.92 -8.46
C SER A 110 15.55 -1.59 -7.59
N VAL A 111 15.10 -2.52 -6.74
CA VAL A 111 14.02 -2.27 -5.77
C VAL A 111 14.40 -1.24 -4.72
N ALA A 112 15.70 -1.05 -4.44
CA ALA A 112 16.14 -0.02 -3.50
C ALA A 112 15.68 1.38 -3.93
N TYR A 113 15.68 1.68 -5.24
CA TYR A 113 15.17 2.95 -5.75
C TYR A 113 13.65 3.08 -5.59
N TYR A 114 12.92 1.97 -5.80
CA TYR A 114 11.48 1.93 -5.60
C TYR A 114 11.10 2.12 -4.12
N GLN A 115 11.76 1.39 -3.23
CA GLN A 115 11.59 1.53 -1.78
C GLN A 115 12.01 2.92 -1.29
N PHE A 116 13.09 3.50 -1.82
CA PHE A 116 13.53 4.83 -1.44
C PHE A 116 12.52 5.90 -1.84
N ALA A 117 11.98 5.83 -3.06
CA ALA A 117 10.90 6.72 -3.51
C ALA A 117 9.64 6.54 -2.66
N TYR A 118 9.28 5.29 -2.34
CA TYR A 118 8.12 4.95 -1.52
C TYR A 118 8.27 5.47 -0.07
N VAL A 119 9.41 5.21 0.58
CA VAL A 119 9.70 5.69 1.95
C VAL A 119 9.76 7.22 1.98
N THR A 120 10.44 7.86 1.02
CA THR A 120 10.53 9.32 0.98
C THR A 120 9.15 9.95 0.83
N PHE A 121 8.31 9.45 -0.09
CA PHE A 121 6.96 9.96 -0.28
C PHE A 121 6.08 9.76 0.96
N PHE A 122 6.12 8.57 1.59
CA PHE A 122 5.33 8.27 2.78
C PHE A 122 5.78 9.05 4.01
N LEU A 123 7.08 9.11 4.28
CA LEU A 123 7.65 9.72 5.47
C LEU A 123 7.56 11.24 5.40
N PHE A 124 7.73 11.82 4.20
CA PHE A 124 7.50 13.24 3.97
C PHE A 124 6.02 13.61 4.13
N THR A 125 5.09 12.83 3.54
CA THR A 125 3.63 13.08 3.66
C THR A 125 3.13 12.97 5.11
N ASN A 126 3.70 12.08 5.93
CA ASN A 126 3.31 11.95 7.35
C ASN A 126 3.75 13.18 8.18
N ASN A 127 4.93 13.75 7.91
CA ASN A 127 5.43 14.91 8.68
C ASN A 127 4.61 16.19 8.45
N TYR A 128 3.99 16.38 7.27
CA TYR A 128 3.07 17.51 7.05
C TYR A 128 1.73 17.37 7.78
N ASN A 129 1.34 16.17 8.22
CA ASN A 129 0.14 15.96 9.02
C ASN A 129 0.37 16.11 10.54
N ILE A 130 1.61 16.11 11.01
CA ILE A 130 1.95 16.24 12.43
C ILE A 130 2.22 17.71 12.81
N SER A 131 2.35 18.61 11.83
CA SER A 131 2.61 20.03 12.09
C SER A 131 1.34 20.88 12.27
N TYR A 132 0.14 20.27 12.26
CA TYR A 132 -1.15 20.96 12.37
C TYR A 132 -2.09 20.36 13.43
N PHE A 133 -1.56 19.65 14.42
CA PHE A 133 -2.30 19.30 15.63
C PHE A 133 -1.51 19.64 16.88
#